data_AF-A0A9P7WT23-F1
#
_entry.id   AF-A0A9P7WT23-F1
#
_cell.length_a   1.000
_cell.length_b   1.000
_cell.length_c   1.000
_cell.angle_alpha   90.00
_cell.angle_beta   90.00
_cell.angle_gamma   90.00
#
_symmetry.space_group_name_H-M   'P 1'
#
loop_
_entity.id
_entity.type
_entity.pdbx_description
1 polymer ?
#
loop_
_entity_poly.entity_id
_entity_poly.type
_entity_poly.pdbx_seq_one_letter_code
_entity_poly.pdbx_strand_id
1 'polypeptide(L)'
;MDPTKRYPVILNNLKQKKLVDYEVVEVPEGPRHEEKWTVTILFKFALDASGSALLPRPEGYVAPGRTKGEALTIASFYALQHLGYI
;
A
#
# COMPACT_ATOMS: atom_id res chain seq x y z
N MET A 1 11.06 16.16 3.74
CA MET A 1 9.92 15.25 3.54
C MET A 1 10.20 13.99 4.33
N ASP A 2 9.29 13.54 5.19
CA ASP A 2 9.43 12.30 5.96
C ASP A 2 9.44 11.08 5.01
N PRO A 3 10.51 10.26 4.98
CA PRO A 3 10.64 9.16 4.02
C PRO A 3 9.53 8.11 4.15
N THR A 4 8.93 7.95 5.34
CA THR A 4 7.81 7.03 5.58
C THR A 4 6.51 7.45 4.90
N LYS A 5 6.44 8.69 4.40
CA LYS A 5 5.23 9.21 3.76
C LYS A 5 5.30 9.17 2.24
N ARG A 6 6.47 8.92 1.64
CA ARG A 6 6.67 9.02 0.19
C ARG A 6 5.76 8.06 -0.59
N TYR A 7 5.85 6.76 -0.33
CA TYR A 7 5.11 5.74 -1.07
C TYR A 7 3.60 5.77 -0.79
N PRO A 8 3.14 5.90 0.47
CA PRO A 8 1.71 6.04 0.75
C PRO A 8 1.07 7.26 0.06
N VAL A 9 1.79 8.39 -0.04
CA VAL A 9 1.31 9.59 -0.74
C VAL A 9 1.16 9.33 -2.25
N ILE A 10 2.14 8.67 -2.88
CA ILE A 10 2.04 8.30 -4.31
C ILE A 10 0.81 7.42 -4.52
N LEU A 11 0.62 6.41 -3.68
CA LEU A 11 -0.51 5.49 -3.80
C LEU A 11 -1.86 6.20 -3.59
N ASN A 12 -1.94 7.12 -2.63
CA ASN A 12 -3.13 7.95 -2.43
C ASN A 12 -3.42 8.86 -3.64
N ASN A 13 -2.40 9.43 -4.26
CA ASN A 13 -2.56 10.24 -5.47
C ASN A 13 -3.10 9.41 -6.65
N LEU A 14 -2.64 8.16 -6.82
CA LEU A 14 -3.17 7.25 -7.83
C LEU A 14 -4.65 6.93 -7.58
N LYS A 15 -5.03 6.72 -6.31
CA LYS A 15 -6.43 6.50 -5.90
C LYS A 15 -7.31 7.72 -6.20
N GLN A 16 -6.85 8.92 -5.87
CA GLN A 16 -7.56 10.17 -6.19
C GLN A 16 -7.75 10.38 -7.69
N LYS A 17 -6.77 9.96 -8.50
CA LYS A 17 -6.86 9.96 -9.98
C LYS A 17 -7.72 8.82 -10.54
N LYS A 18 -8.29 7.95 -9.69
CA LYS A 18 -9.05 6.75 -10.05
C LYS A 18 -8.25 5.75 -10.91
N LEU A 19 -6.93 5.80 -10.82
CA LEU A 19 -6.05 4.82 -11.48
C LEU A 19 -6.00 3.51 -10.69
N VAL A 20 -6.22 3.57 -9.38
CA VAL A 20 -6.29 2.38 -8.51
C VAL A 20 -7.45 2.53 -7.55
N ASP A 21 -7.99 1.41 -7.09
CA ASP A 21 -8.81 1.38 -5.89
C ASP A 21 -8.32 0.27 -4.97
N TYR A 22 -8.20 0.59 -3.69
CA TYR A 22 -7.68 -0.33 -2.68
C TYR A 22 -8.24 -0.01 -1.29
N GLU A 23 -8.17 -1.02 -0.43
CA GLU A 23 -8.47 -0.93 0.99
C GLU A 23 -7.20 -1.15 1.82
N VAL A 24 -7.10 -0.50 2.97
CA VAL A 24 -5.97 -0.68 3.90
C VAL A 24 -6.50 -1.38 5.14
N VAL A 25 -5.93 -2.53 5.45
CA VAL A 25 -6.22 -3.30 6.66
C VAL A 25 -5.00 -3.22 7.56
N GLU A 26 -5.20 -2.79 8.81
CA GLU A 26 -4.12 -2.55 9.76
C GLU A 26 -4.38 -3.38 11.01
N VAL A 27 -3.42 -4.24 11.35
CA VAL A 27 -3.53 -5.17 12.47
C VAL A 27 -2.36 -4.93 13.41
N PRO A 28 -2.60 -4.50 14.67
CA PRO A 28 -1.56 -4.51 15.68
C PRO A 28 -1.21 -5.95 16.05
N GLU A 29 0.07 -6.25 16.14
CA GLU A 29 0.63 -7.54 16.50
C GLU A 29 1.41 -7.44 17.81
N GLY A 30 1.21 -8.43 18.68
CA GLY A 30 1.93 -8.53 19.95
C GLY A 30 1.36 -7.68 21.09
N PRO A 31 1.92 -7.83 22.30
CA PRO A 31 1.48 -7.07 23.46
C PRO A 31 1.91 -5.59 23.36
N ARG A 32 1.16 -4.68 24.00
CA ARG A 32 1.32 -3.19 23.89
C ARG A 32 2.75 -2.64 24.06
N HIS A 33 3.66 -3.38 24.68
CA HIS A 33 5.05 -2.99 24.94
C HIS A 33 6.04 -3.41 23.83
N GLU A 34 5.63 -4.27 22.91
CA GLU A 34 6.36 -4.65 21.69
C GLU A 34 5.42 -4.53 20.48
N GLU A 35 4.64 -3.45 20.43
CA GLU A 35 3.59 -3.28 19.43
C GLU A 35 4.20 -3.28 18.03
N LYS A 36 4.00 -4.38 17.30
CA LYS A 36 4.29 -4.52 15.89
C LYS A 36 3.01 -4.24 15.12
N TRP A 37 3.14 -3.89 13.86
CA TRP A 37 2.00 -3.61 13.01
C TRP A 37 2.15 -4.37 11.71
N THR A 38 1.10 -5.06 11.30
CA THR A 38 0.98 -5.62 9.96
C THR A 38 -0.04 -4.79 9.20
N VAL A 39 0.36 -4.29 8.04
CA VAL A 39 -0.50 -3.52 7.14
C VAL A 39 -0.66 -4.30 5.85
N THR A 40 -1.90 -4.41 5.39
CA THR A 40 -2.24 -5.00 4.09
C THR A 40 -2.92 -3.97 3.21
N ILE A 41 -2.43 -3.81 1.98
CA ILE A 41 -3.06 -3.00 0.93
C ILE A 41 -3.74 -3.95 -0.05
N LEU A 42 -5.07 -3.97 -0.05
CA LEU A 42 -5.89 -4.84 -0.90
C LEU A 42 -6.43 -4.06 -2.09
N PHE A 43 -5.86 -4.25 -3.28
CA PHE A 43 -6.35 -3.65 -4.52
C PHE A 43 -7.58 -4.37 -5.03
N LYS A 44 -8.62 -3.61 -5.36
CA LYS A 44 -9.77 -4.07 -6.13
C LYS A 44 -9.46 -4.03 -7.63
N PHE A 45 -8.78 -2.97 -8.08
CA PHE A 45 -8.26 -2.83 -9.43
C PHE A 45 -7.07 -1.87 -9.48
N ALA A 46 -6.29 -1.95 -10.55
CA ALA A 46 -5.29 -0.95 -10.93
C ALA A 46 -5.27 -0.78 -12.45
N LEU A 47 -5.08 0.44 -12.91
CA LEU A 47 -5.10 0.89 -14.31
C LEU A 47 -3.85 1.71 -14.61
N ASP A 48 -3.36 1.64 -15.83
CA ASP A 48 -2.32 2.53 -16.33
C ASP A 48 -2.90 3.88 -16.82
N ALA A 49 -2.05 4.74 -17.38
CA ALA A 49 -2.48 6.04 -17.91
C ALA A 49 -3.41 5.94 -19.15
N SER A 50 -3.44 4.80 -19.83
CA SER A 50 -4.35 4.52 -20.95
C SER A 50 -5.70 3.97 -20.50
N GLY A 51 -5.84 3.64 -19.21
CA GLY A 51 -7.02 2.97 -18.66
C GLY A 51 -7.00 1.45 -18.82
N SER A 52 -5.87 0.88 -19.25
CA SER A 52 -5.69 -0.58 -19.36
C SER A 52 -5.44 -1.18 -17.98
N ALA A 53 -6.05 -2.33 -17.71
CA ALA A 53 -5.89 -3.01 -16.43
C ALA A 53 -4.44 -3.48 -16.21
N LEU A 54 -3.83 -3.04 -15.11
CA LEU A 54 -2.51 -3.48 -14.63
C LEU A 54 -2.58 -4.76 -13.80
N LEU A 55 -3.74 -5.03 -13.19
CA LEU A 55 -3.98 -6.22 -12.39
C LEU A 55 -5.05 -7.10 -13.06
N PRO A 56 -4.76 -8.39 -13.32
CA PRO A 56 -5.74 -9.32 -13.88
C PRO A 56 -6.83 -9.72 -12.87
N ARG A 57 -6.57 -9.52 -11.57
CA ARG A 57 -7.47 -9.84 -10.44
C ARG A 57 -7.13 -8.96 -9.24
N PRO A 58 -8.00 -8.87 -8.22
CA PRO A 58 -7.67 -8.23 -6.95
C PRO A 58 -6.42 -8.84 -6.31
N GLU A 59 -5.52 -7.99 -5.76
CA GLU A 59 -4.26 -8.42 -5.15
C GLU A 59 -3.95 -7.66 -3.86
N GLY A 60 -3.30 -8.35 -2.92
CA GLY A 60 -2.98 -7.83 -1.59
C GLY A 60 -1.48 -7.76 -1.33
N TYR A 61 -1.01 -6.63 -0.78
CA TYR A 61 0.39 -6.42 -0.40
C TYR A 61 0.48 -6.25 1.11
N VAL A 62 1.13 -7.21 1.76
CA VAL A 62 1.25 -7.27 3.22
C VAL A 62 2.66 -6.89 3.64
N ALA A 63 2.80 -6.06 4.67
CA ALA A 63 4.10 -5.79 5.27
C ALA A 63 4.00 -5.59 6.79
N PRO A 64 4.91 -6.21 7.57
CA PRO A 64 5.08 -5.90 8.98
C PRO A 64 5.95 -4.65 9.17
N GLY A 65 5.84 -4.00 10.32
CA GLY A 65 6.66 -2.86 10.72
C GLY A 65 6.62 -2.65 12.24
N ARG A 66 7.58 -1.88 12.76
CA ARG A 66 7.63 -1.52 14.19
C ARG A 66 6.63 -0.41 14.53
N THR A 67 6.16 0.30 13.51
CA THR A 67 5.08 1.28 13.62
C THR A 67 4.11 1.08 12.47
N LYS A 68 2.86 1.52 12.66
CA LYS A 68 1.86 1.57 11.58
C LYS A 68 2.37 2.33 10.34
N GLY A 69 3.06 3.45 10.53
CA GLY A 69 3.62 4.24 9.43
C GLY A 69 4.67 3.49 8.63
N GLU A 70 5.58 2.79 9.31
CA GLU A 70 6.60 1.95 8.67
C GLU A 70 5.97 0.79 7.88
N ALA A 71 5.06 0.04 8.50
CA ALA A 71 4.35 -1.07 7.85
C ALA A 71 3.60 -0.59 6.59
N LEU A 72 2.87 0.54 6.69
CA LEU A 72 2.18 1.15 5.56
C LEU A 72 3.16 1.60 4.46
N THR A 73 4.31 2.16 4.83
CA THR A 73 5.36 2.57 3.88
C THR A 73 5.84 1.39 3.04
N ILE A 74 6.17 0.28 3.72
CA ILE A 74 6.72 -0.91 3.09
C ILE A 74 5.67 -1.58 2.21
N ALA A 75 4.44 -1.75 2.71
CA ALA A 75 3.33 -2.28 1.91
C ALA A 75 3.08 -1.43 0.66
N SER A 76 3.10 -0.09 0.80
CA SER A 76 2.91 0.83 -0.33
C SER A 76 4.06 0.75 -1.33
N PHE A 77 5.30 0.56 -0.87
CA PHE A 77 6.46 0.38 -1.75
C PHE A 77 6.30 -0.87 -2.61
N TYR A 78 6.01 -2.03 -2.00
CA TYR A 78 5.84 -3.27 -2.75
C TYR A 78 4.66 -3.21 -3.72
N ALA A 79 3.56 -2.59 -3.33
CA ALA A 79 2.43 -2.34 -4.21
C ALA A 79 2.82 -1.51 -5.45
N LEU A 80 3.51 -0.38 -5.25
CA LEU A 80 3.93 0.49 -6.35
C LEU A 80 4.96 -0.17 -7.26
N GLN A 81 5.89 -0.94 -6.69
CA GLN A 81 6.89 -1.69 -7.44
C GLN A 81 6.23 -2.74 -8.33
N HIS A 82 5.26 -3.50 -7.81
CA HIS A 82 4.55 -4.50 -8.60
C HIS A 82 3.73 -3.89 -9.74
N LEU A 83 3.12 -2.73 -9.49
CA LEU A 83 2.36 -1.98 -10.49
C LEU A 83 3.25 -1.24 -11.51
N GLY A 84 4.57 -1.28 -11.37
CA GLY A 84 5.52 -0.66 -12.30
C GLY A 84 5.60 0.87 -12.22
N TYR A 85 5.25 1.47 -11.08
CA TYR A 85 5.31 2.92 -10.89
C TYR A 85 6.67 3.43 -10.38
N ILE A 86 7.55 2.55 -9.89
CA ILE A 86 8.90 2.85 -9.37
C ILE A 86 9.88 1.72 -9.68
#